data_AF-A0A8X6YLC4-F1
#
_entry.id   AF-A0A8X6YLC4-F1
#
_cell.length_a   1.000
_cell.length_b   1.000
_cell.length_c   1.000
_cell.angle_alpha   90.00
_cell.angle_beta   90.00
_cell.angle_gamma   90.00
#
_symmetry.space_group_name_H-M   'P 1'
#
loop_
_entity.id
_entity.type
_entity.pdbx_description
1 polymer ?
#
loop_
_entity_poly.entity_id
_entity_poly.type
_entity_poly.pdbx_seq_one_letter_code
_entity_poly.pdbx_strand_id
1 'polypeptide(L)'
;MLVRTNLRILKIKLWSDQYFNVQRNLASWSSVAYAFNTKPSKVKSLKSQFLGESTGIFGYQELQEPYGFYLLKENAVGKADMLMREIKNPTRKRKMVRVFDELSDTLCKVADLAEFVRIAHPQERFSYAAKETSISISSFVEELNTNKELYD
;
A
#
# COMPACT_ATOMS: atom_id res chain seq x y z
N MET A 1 -8.86 -10.09 -89.70
CA MET A 1 -9.35 -8.87 -90.37
C MET A 1 -8.88 -7.68 -89.53
N LEU A 2 -7.96 -6.88 -90.08
CA LEU A 2 -7.33 -5.69 -89.47
C LEU A 2 -8.30 -4.51 -89.39
N VAL A 3 -8.31 -3.75 -88.28
CA VAL A 3 -8.42 -2.27 -88.21
C VAL A 3 -7.92 -1.83 -86.80
N ARG A 4 -6.65 -1.42 -86.63
CA ARG A 4 -6.05 -0.05 -86.64
C ARG A 4 -6.30 0.79 -85.36
N THR A 5 -5.26 0.92 -84.49
CA THR A 5 -4.33 2.07 -84.26
C THR A 5 -4.89 3.12 -83.29
N ASN A 6 -4.24 3.49 -82.17
CA ASN A 6 -3.08 4.40 -82.01
C ASN A 6 -2.94 4.66 -80.48
N LEU A 7 -1.86 5.05 -79.82
CA LEU A 7 -0.52 5.56 -80.16
C LEU A 7 0.42 5.29 -78.97
N ARG A 8 1.71 5.36 -79.26
CA ARG A 8 2.89 4.94 -78.51
C ARG A 8 3.09 5.56 -77.11
N ILE A 9 3.54 4.70 -76.21
CA ILE A 9 4.38 4.99 -75.03
C ILE A 9 5.59 5.87 -75.44
N LEU A 10 6.00 6.83 -74.61
CA LEU A 10 7.41 7.15 -74.35
C LEU A 10 7.62 8.11 -73.15
N LYS A 11 8.28 7.54 -72.13
CA LYS A 11 9.33 8.09 -71.24
C LYS A 11 9.22 9.49 -70.62
N ILE A 12 9.05 9.46 -69.30
CA ILE A 12 9.74 10.19 -68.23
C ILE A 12 10.85 11.15 -68.72
N LYS A 13 10.73 12.43 -68.34
CA LYS A 13 11.83 13.39 -68.30
C LYS A 13 11.74 14.18 -67.00
N LEU A 14 12.69 13.91 -66.11
CA LEU A 14 13.03 14.69 -64.92
C LEU A 14 13.23 16.16 -65.29
N TRP A 15 12.67 17.08 -64.51
CA TRP A 15 13.26 18.40 -64.29
C TRP A 15 12.86 18.87 -62.89
N SER A 16 13.89 19.25 -62.12
CA SER A 16 13.83 19.79 -60.77
C SER A 16 13.43 21.27 -60.83
N ASP A 17 12.41 21.66 -60.08
CA ASP A 17 12.18 23.06 -59.77
C ASP A 17 11.84 23.23 -58.30
N GLN A 18 12.51 24.23 -57.71
CA GLN A 18 12.44 24.64 -56.32
C GLN A 18 11.03 25.10 -55.97
N TYR A 19 10.31 24.29 -55.20
CA TYR A 19 9.09 24.74 -54.53
C TYR A 19 9.41 25.07 -53.07
N PHE A 20 9.25 26.34 -52.71
CA PHE A 20 9.20 26.84 -51.34
C PHE A 20 8.37 25.88 -50.47
N ASN A 21 9.04 25.19 -49.56
CA ASN A 21 8.37 24.29 -48.63
C ASN A 21 7.77 25.14 -47.51
N VAL A 22 6.52 25.59 -47.70
CA VAL A 22 5.70 26.09 -46.60
C VAL A 22 5.49 24.90 -45.66
N GLN A 23 6.28 24.85 -44.59
CA GLN A 23 6.07 23.93 -43.49
C GLN A 23 4.70 24.21 -42.84
N ARG A 24 3.65 23.55 -43.33
CA ARG A 24 2.43 23.39 -42.56
C ARG A 24 2.69 22.31 -41.51
N ASN A 25 3.20 22.74 -40.35
CA ASN A 25 3.17 21.94 -39.14
C ASN A 25 1.70 21.78 -38.68
N LEU A 26 0.93 20.93 -39.36
CA LEU A 26 -0.40 20.52 -38.94
C LEU A 26 -0.32 19.15 -38.29
N ALA A 27 0.23 19.12 -37.08
CA ALA A 27 0.02 18.01 -36.16
C ALA A 27 0.01 18.52 -34.72
N SER A 28 -0.68 19.63 -34.45
CA SER A 28 -1.18 19.85 -33.08
C SER A 28 -2.34 18.89 -32.89
N TRP A 29 -2.06 17.67 -32.46
CA TRP A 29 -3.11 16.81 -31.92
C TRP A 29 -3.85 17.63 -30.85
N SER A 30 -5.19 17.63 -30.88
CA SER A 30 -5.94 18.20 -29.77
C SER A 30 -5.53 17.48 -28.48
N SER A 31 -5.66 18.12 -27.32
CA SER A 31 -5.34 17.49 -26.03
C SER A 31 -6.03 16.11 -25.89
N VAL A 32 -7.27 16.01 -26.39
CA VAL A 32 -8.04 14.76 -26.44
C VAL A 32 -7.41 13.76 -27.42
N ALA A 33 -7.10 14.18 -28.65
CA ALA A 33 -6.53 13.28 -29.64
C ALA A 33 -5.13 12.78 -29.22
N TYR A 34 -4.35 13.61 -28.54
CA TYR A 34 -3.09 13.21 -27.91
C TYR A 34 -3.34 12.14 -26.84
N ALA A 35 -4.30 12.34 -25.93
CA ALA A 35 -4.63 11.37 -24.88
C ALA A 35 -5.03 9.99 -25.41
N PHE A 36 -5.78 9.92 -26.53
CA PHE A 36 -6.18 8.64 -27.13
C PHE A 36 -5.06 7.93 -27.89
N ASN A 37 -4.05 8.66 -28.37
CA ASN A 37 -3.00 8.11 -29.24
C ASN A 37 -1.63 7.99 -28.54
N THR A 38 -1.47 8.52 -27.33
CA THR A 38 -0.30 8.24 -26.50
C THR A 38 -0.24 6.75 -26.17
N LYS A 39 0.91 6.13 -26.44
CA LYS A 39 1.20 4.75 -26.01
C LYS A 39 1.04 4.70 -24.48
N PRO A 40 0.23 3.78 -23.92
CA PRO A 40 0.07 3.68 -22.48
C PRO A 40 1.43 3.38 -21.84
N SER A 41 2.05 4.39 -21.24
CA SER A 41 3.27 4.24 -20.46
C SER A 41 2.94 3.38 -19.25
N LYS A 42 3.54 2.17 -19.14
CA LYS A 42 3.38 1.16 -18.07
C LYS A 42 2.36 1.61 -17.03
N VAL A 43 1.08 1.51 -17.37
CA VAL A 43 0.01 1.94 -16.49
C VAL A 43 0.18 1.04 -15.28
N LYS A 44 0.49 1.60 -14.10
CA LYS A 44 0.41 0.82 -12.87
C LYS A 44 -0.96 0.15 -12.95
N SER A 45 -0.98 -1.19 -12.90
CA SER A 45 -2.16 -2.02 -13.18
C SER A 45 -3.42 -1.34 -12.67
N LEU A 46 -4.53 -1.37 -13.42
CA LEU A 46 -5.83 -0.86 -12.95
C LEU A 46 -6.13 -1.32 -11.51
N LYS A 47 -5.62 -2.50 -11.12
CA LYS A 47 -5.57 -2.99 -9.75
C LYS A 47 -4.98 -1.98 -8.74
N SER A 48 -3.80 -1.42 -8.97
CA SER A 48 -3.19 -0.41 -8.10
C SER A 48 -3.89 0.96 -8.09
N GLN A 49 -4.62 1.31 -9.16
CA GLN A 49 -5.39 2.55 -9.22
C GLN A 49 -6.74 2.43 -8.48
N PHE A 50 -7.35 1.24 -8.48
CA PHE A 50 -8.65 0.99 -7.84
C PHE A 50 -8.56 0.32 -6.46
N LEU A 51 -7.50 -0.44 -6.16
CA LEU A 51 -7.32 -1.18 -4.90
C LEU A 51 -6.14 -0.65 -4.05
N GLY A 52 -5.48 0.42 -4.51
CA GLY A 52 -4.27 0.95 -3.86
C GLY A 52 -3.07 0.00 -3.96
N GLU A 53 -1.91 0.46 -3.49
CA GLU A 53 -0.81 -0.44 -3.15
C GLU A 53 -1.25 -1.30 -1.95
N SER A 54 -0.82 -2.56 -1.87
CA SER A 54 -1.23 -3.49 -0.79
C SER A 54 -0.65 -3.03 0.54
N THR A 55 -1.28 -2.04 1.16
CA THR A 55 -1.07 -1.72 2.57
C THR A 55 -1.80 -2.80 3.35
N GLY A 56 -1.12 -3.52 4.24
CA GLY A 56 -1.79 -4.55 5.06
C GLY A 56 -2.91 -3.95 5.91
N ILE A 57 -3.62 -4.79 6.67
CA ILE A 57 -4.85 -4.40 7.37
C ILE A 57 -4.60 -3.14 8.23
N PHE A 58 -5.46 -2.13 8.08
CA PHE A 58 -5.35 -0.80 8.73
C PHE A 58 -4.05 -0.03 8.48
N GLY A 59 -3.32 -0.34 7.41
CA GLY A 59 -2.04 0.28 7.08
C GLY A 59 -0.82 -0.39 7.74
N TYR A 60 -1.01 -1.45 8.54
CA TYR A 60 0.08 -2.24 9.09
C TYR A 60 0.65 -3.18 8.02
N GLN A 61 1.92 -2.98 7.66
CA GLN A 61 2.58 -3.77 6.60
C GLN A 61 2.75 -5.24 6.99
N GLU A 62 2.88 -5.51 8.29
CA GLU A 62 2.95 -6.84 8.86
C GLU A 62 1.65 -7.61 8.61
N LEU A 63 0.50 -6.92 8.62
CA LEU A 63 -0.83 -7.51 8.43
C LEU A 63 -1.22 -7.71 6.96
N GLN A 64 -0.25 -7.99 6.09
CA GLN A 64 -0.51 -8.53 4.75
C GLN A 64 -0.79 -10.05 4.82
N GLU A 65 -0.25 -10.73 5.82
CA GLU A 65 -0.39 -12.16 6.06
C GLU A 65 -0.83 -12.43 7.51
N PRO A 66 -1.51 -13.55 7.81
CA PRO A 66 -1.96 -13.87 9.16
C PRO A 66 -0.83 -13.91 10.19
N TYR A 67 0.38 -14.32 9.78
CA TYR A 67 1.56 -14.32 10.63
C TYR A 67 1.93 -12.92 11.16
N GLY A 68 1.49 -11.85 10.50
CA GLY A 68 1.68 -10.47 10.98
C GLY A 68 1.12 -10.21 12.37
N PHE A 69 0.06 -10.93 12.77
CA PHE A 69 -0.51 -10.82 14.11
C PHE A 69 0.47 -11.26 15.20
N TYR A 70 1.24 -12.32 14.93
CA TYR A 70 2.31 -12.74 15.83
C TYR A 70 3.37 -11.64 15.98
N LEU A 71 3.80 -11.02 14.87
CA LEU A 71 4.77 -9.93 14.92
C LEU A 71 4.24 -8.71 15.69
N LEU A 72 2.98 -8.31 15.48
CA LEU A 72 2.35 -7.23 16.24
C LEU A 72 2.34 -7.51 17.74
N LYS A 73 1.98 -8.74 18.11
CA LYS A 73 1.97 -9.19 19.49
C LYS A 73 3.37 -9.12 20.12
N GLU A 74 4.38 -9.71 19.49
CA GLU A 74 5.76 -9.71 20.01
C GLU A 74 6.31 -8.28 20.16
N ASN A 75 6.03 -7.41 19.19
CA ASN A 75 6.44 -6.00 19.26
C ASN A 75 5.76 -5.27 20.43
N ALA A 76 4.46 -5.50 20.65
CA ALA A 76 3.73 -4.90 21.75
C ALA A 76 4.22 -5.39 23.12
N VAL A 77 4.41 -6.71 23.28
CA VAL A 77 4.95 -7.31 24.51
C VAL A 77 6.36 -6.81 24.78
N GLY A 78 7.26 -6.83 23.78
CA GLY A 78 8.61 -6.32 23.96
C GLY A 78 8.65 -4.84 24.35
N LYS A 79 7.75 -4.02 23.80
CA LYS A 79 7.61 -2.62 24.22
C LYS A 79 7.05 -2.48 25.63
N ALA A 80 6.05 -3.29 25.99
CA ALA A 80 5.50 -3.32 27.33
C ALA A 80 6.56 -3.70 28.37
N ASP A 81 7.40 -4.68 28.10
CA ASP A 81 8.52 -5.06 28.97
C ASP A 81 9.51 -3.92 29.19
N MET A 82 9.81 -3.14 28.14
CA MET A 82 10.66 -1.95 28.27
C MET A 82 10.03 -0.89 29.18
N LEU A 83 8.72 -0.62 29.01
CA LEU A 83 7.97 0.32 29.84
C LEU A 83 7.87 -0.15 31.28
N MET A 84 7.71 -1.46 31.50
CA MET A 84 7.70 -2.10 32.81
C MET A 84 9.03 -1.92 33.54
N ARG A 85 10.16 -2.12 32.86
CA ARG A 85 11.49 -1.82 33.42
C ARG A 85 11.64 -0.33 33.75
N GLU A 86 11.06 0.55 32.94
CA GLU A 86 11.05 1.99 33.23
C GLU A 86 10.21 2.32 34.48
N ILE A 87 9.03 1.70 34.64
CA ILE A 87 8.16 1.87 35.83
C ILE A 87 8.92 1.46 37.09
N LYS A 88 9.61 0.31 37.06
CA LYS A 88 10.39 -0.22 38.18
C LYS A 88 11.69 0.56 38.46
N ASN A 89 12.08 1.52 37.62
CA ASN A 89 13.32 2.27 37.82
C ASN A 89 13.10 3.46 38.78
N PRO A 90 13.76 3.49 39.95
CA PRO A 90 13.61 4.59 40.92
C PRO A 90 14.15 5.93 40.41
N THR A 91 15.03 5.91 39.40
CA THR A 91 15.63 7.10 38.78
C THR A 91 14.92 7.57 37.51
N ARG A 92 13.71 7.06 37.26
CA ARG A 92 12.92 7.38 36.07
C ARG A 92 12.68 8.88 35.91
N LYS A 93 12.84 9.38 34.68
CA LYS A 93 12.64 10.80 34.33
C LYS A 93 11.18 11.19 34.04
N ARG A 94 10.41 10.31 33.39
CA ARG A 94 8.99 10.58 33.04
C ARG A 94 8.12 10.61 34.30
N LYS A 95 6.86 11.04 34.20
CA LYS A 95 5.87 10.84 35.28
C LYS A 95 5.31 9.41 35.21
N MET A 96 5.08 8.77 36.35
CA MET A 96 4.58 7.39 36.43
C MET A 96 3.31 7.18 35.61
N VAL A 97 2.31 8.05 35.78
CA VAL A 97 1.06 8.03 35.01
C VAL A 97 1.28 8.04 33.49
N ARG A 98 2.28 8.77 32.99
CA ARG A 98 2.57 8.81 31.55
C ARG A 98 3.16 7.51 31.02
N VAL A 99 3.80 6.72 31.87
CA VAL A 99 4.42 5.44 31.47
C VAL A 99 3.35 4.36 31.47
N PHE A 100 2.48 4.35 32.47
CA PHE A 100 1.29 3.48 32.48
C PHE A 100 0.34 3.78 31.33
N ASP A 101 0.09 5.06 31.04
CA ASP A 101 -0.73 5.47 29.89
C ASP A 101 -0.16 4.90 28.58
N GLU A 102 1.15 5.04 28.34
CA GLU A 102 1.79 4.46 27.15
C GLU A 102 1.78 2.93 27.14
N LEU A 103 1.89 2.29 28.31
CA LEU A 103 1.83 0.84 28.46
C LEU A 103 0.44 0.32 28.06
N SER A 104 -0.61 0.90 28.63
CA SER A 104 -2.00 0.57 28.29
C SER A 104 -2.28 0.84 26.81
N ASP A 105 -1.86 1.99 26.29
CA ASP A 105 -1.99 2.34 24.86
C ASP A 105 -1.33 1.31 23.95
N THR A 106 -0.13 0.84 24.33
CA THR A 106 0.64 -0.12 23.54
C THR A 106 -0.10 -1.46 23.43
N LEU A 107 -0.69 -1.93 24.53
CA LEU A 107 -1.37 -3.22 24.59
C LEU A 107 -2.79 -3.15 24.03
N CYS A 108 -3.59 -2.17 24.45
CA CYS A 108 -4.99 -2.03 24.04
C CYS A 108 -5.13 -1.79 22.53
N LYS A 109 -4.21 -1.02 21.90
CA LYS A 109 -4.25 -0.83 20.44
C LYS A 109 -4.13 -2.13 19.67
N VAL A 110 -3.30 -3.07 20.13
CA VAL A 110 -3.16 -4.38 19.48
C VAL A 110 -4.35 -5.28 19.81
N ALA A 111 -4.83 -5.28 21.05
CA ALA A 111 -6.01 -6.04 21.45
C ALA A 111 -7.26 -5.64 20.66
N ASP A 112 -7.57 -4.34 20.60
CA ASP A 112 -8.77 -3.82 19.91
C ASP A 112 -8.71 -4.09 18.41
N LEU A 113 -7.53 -3.91 17.80
CA LEU A 113 -7.32 -4.24 16.38
C LEU A 113 -7.55 -5.73 16.13
N ALA A 114 -6.93 -6.59 16.93
CA ALA A 114 -7.03 -8.03 16.79
C ALA A 114 -8.48 -8.51 16.99
N GLU A 115 -9.19 -7.95 17.97
CA GLU A 115 -10.59 -8.28 18.23
C GLU A 115 -11.50 -7.86 17.07
N PHE A 116 -11.27 -6.67 16.50
CA PHE A 116 -11.98 -6.25 15.30
C PHE A 116 -11.73 -7.21 14.13
N VAL A 117 -10.48 -7.55 13.84
CA VAL A 117 -10.15 -8.44 12.71
C VAL A 117 -10.71 -9.84 12.93
N ARG A 118 -10.70 -10.35 14.17
CA ARG A 118 -11.32 -11.62 14.54
C ARG A 118 -12.79 -11.69 14.11
N ILE A 119 -13.54 -10.59 14.28
CA ILE A 119 -14.98 -10.52 13.99
C ILE A 119 -15.24 -10.19 12.51
N ALA A 120 -14.45 -9.28 11.92
CA ALA A 120 -14.77 -8.68 10.64
C ALA A 120 -14.09 -9.34 9.43
N HIS A 121 -13.00 -10.08 9.62
CA HIS A 121 -12.22 -10.58 8.48
C HIS A 121 -12.90 -11.81 7.83
N PRO A 122 -13.06 -11.83 6.49
CA PRO A 122 -13.78 -12.91 5.80
C PRO A 122 -12.99 -14.23 5.72
N GLN A 123 -11.66 -14.15 5.85
CA GLN A 123 -10.79 -15.33 5.80
C GLN A 123 -10.46 -15.82 7.22
N GLU A 124 -10.84 -17.07 7.50
CA GLU A 124 -10.69 -17.70 8.82
C GLU A 124 -9.26 -17.69 9.36
N ARG A 125 -8.25 -17.87 8.49
CA ARG A 125 -6.83 -17.83 8.88
C ARG A 125 -6.42 -16.52 9.58
N PHE A 126 -6.94 -15.39 9.12
CA PHE A 126 -6.69 -14.09 9.74
C PHE A 126 -7.49 -13.98 11.04
N SER A 127 -8.76 -14.37 11.03
CA SER A 127 -9.61 -14.34 12.22
C SER A 127 -9.05 -15.19 13.35
N TYR A 128 -8.49 -16.36 13.03
CA TYR A 128 -7.82 -17.24 13.98
C TYR A 128 -6.55 -16.61 14.55
N ALA A 129 -5.65 -16.13 13.68
CA ALA A 129 -4.41 -15.47 14.15
C ALA A 129 -4.69 -14.22 15.00
N ALA A 130 -5.73 -13.46 14.65
CA ALA A 130 -6.18 -12.31 15.41
C ALA A 130 -6.80 -12.72 16.76
N LYS A 131 -7.59 -13.81 16.80
CA LYS A 131 -8.11 -14.37 18.06
C LYS A 131 -6.98 -14.75 19.02
N GLU A 132 -5.99 -15.51 18.56
CA GLU A 132 -4.87 -15.93 19.41
C GLU A 132 -4.08 -14.74 19.95
N THR A 133 -3.93 -13.69 19.13
CA THR A 133 -3.29 -12.44 19.55
C THR A 133 -4.10 -11.69 20.59
N SER A 134 -5.41 -11.54 20.38
CA SER A 134 -6.34 -10.91 21.33
C SER A 134 -6.27 -11.60 22.69
N ILE A 135 -6.41 -12.94 22.72
CA ILE A 135 -6.29 -13.75 23.93
C ILE A 135 -4.95 -13.52 24.63
N SER A 136 -3.84 -13.62 23.89
CA SER A 136 -2.51 -13.48 24.47
C SER A 136 -2.27 -12.10 25.09
N ILE A 137 -2.73 -11.03 24.44
CA ILE A 137 -2.59 -9.67 24.99
C ILE A 137 -3.50 -9.47 26.19
N SER A 138 -4.73 -9.99 26.17
CA SER A 138 -5.62 -9.95 27.32
C SER A 138 -5.02 -10.64 28.55
N SER A 139 -4.46 -11.85 28.37
CA SER A 139 -3.78 -12.57 29.46
C SER A 139 -2.59 -11.78 30.01
N PHE A 140 -1.81 -11.14 29.14
CA PHE A 140 -0.69 -10.30 29.57
C PHE A 140 -1.16 -9.07 30.37
N VAL A 141 -2.24 -8.42 29.96
CA VAL A 141 -2.85 -7.30 30.71
C VAL A 141 -3.36 -7.76 32.09
N GLU A 142 -3.94 -8.95 32.18
CA GLU A 142 -4.36 -9.54 33.46
C GLU A 142 -3.18 -9.79 34.41
N GLU A 143 -2.07 -10.33 33.88
CA GLU A 143 -0.83 -10.51 34.64
C GLU A 143 -0.29 -9.16 35.16
N LEU A 144 -0.29 -8.13 34.33
CA LEU A 144 0.14 -6.78 34.74
C LEU A 144 -0.76 -6.19 35.82
N ASN A 145 -2.08 -6.28 35.66
CA ASN A 145 -3.04 -5.70 36.60
C ASN A 145 -3.05 -6.40 37.97
N THR A 146 -2.59 -7.65 38.04
CA THR A 146 -2.50 -8.43 39.28
C THR A 146 -1.13 -8.32 39.96
N ASN A 147 -0.15 -7.66 39.32
CA ASN A 147 1.18 -7.47 39.86
C ASN A 147 1.23 -6.33 40.89
N LYS A 148 1.20 -6.68 42.18
CA LYS A 148 1.22 -5.71 43.29
C LYS A 148 2.47 -4.83 43.32
N GLU A 149 3.62 -5.33 42.88
CA GLU A 149 4.88 -4.58 42.86
C GLU A 149 4.84 -3.36 41.91
N LEU A 150 3.83 -3.27 41.03
CA LEU A 150 3.64 -2.10 40.16
C LEU A 150 2.90 -0.96 40.84
N TYR A 151 2.23 -1.22 41.95
CA TYR A 151 1.36 -0.27 42.64
C TYR A 151 1.86 0.13 44.03
N ASP A 152 2.88 -0.56 44.55
CA ASP A 152 3.57 -0.29 45.82
C ASP A 152 4.80 0.62 45.61
#